data_AF-A0A8H8Z0F7-F1
#
_entry.id   AF-A0A8H8Z0F7-F1
#
_cell.length_a   1.000
_cell.length_b   1.000
_cell.length_c   1.000
_cell.angle_alpha   90.00
_cell.angle_beta   90.00
_cell.angle_gamma   90.00
#
_symmetry.space_group_name_H-M   'P 1'
#
loop_
_entity.id
_entity.type
_entity.pdbx_description
1 polymer ?
#
loop_
_entity_poly.entity_id
_entity_poly.type
_entity_poly.pdbx_seq_one_letter_code
_entity_poly.pdbx_strand_id
1 'polypeptide(L)' 'MIAHNIGLSPRIFALSLNDKIEFFGEYGWNDKGGVIHWTRHDPENIHVNGWIFHKNVIYQ' A
#
# COMPACT_ATOMS: atom_id res chain seq x y z
N MET A 1 -6.30 -7.83 -3.33
CA MET A 1 -6.59 -6.85 -2.26
C MET A 1 -5.31 -6.06 -1.96
N ILE A 2 -5.37 -4.78 -1.62
CA ILE A 2 -4.20 -4.01 -1.14
C ILE A 2 -4.35 -3.81 0.36
N ALA A 3 -3.39 -4.29 1.13
CA ALA A 3 -3.34 -4.14 2.58
C ALA A 3 -2.43 -2.96 2.95
N HIS A 4 -3.06 -1.80 3.18
CA HIS A 4 -2.39 -0.60 3.68
C HIS A 4 -2.73 -0.43 5.17
N ASN A 5 -1.78 -0.74 6.05
CA ASN A 5 -2.00 -0.65 7.50
C ASN A 5 -2.02 0.83 7.94
N ILE A 6 -3.22 1.35 8.17
CA ILE A 6 -3.47 2.75 8.55
C ILE A 6 -2.96 3.12 9.94
N GLY A 7 -2.54 2.14 10.77
CA GLY A 7 -1.94 2.42 12.08
C GLY A 7 -0.51 2.98 11.96
N LEU A 8 0.12 2.79 10.80
CA LEU A 8 1.51 3.14 10.58
C LEU A 8 1.73 4.06 9.36
N SER A 9 0.69 4.33 8.56
CA SER A 9 0.71 5.23 7.40
C SER A 9 -0.65 5.93 7.21
N PRO A 10 -0.72 7.14 6.64
CA PRO A 10 -1.98 7.87 6.54
C PRO A 10 -3.01 7.16 5.66
N ARG A 11 -4.27 7.10 6.13
CA ARG A 11 -5.38 6.60 5.31
C ARG A 11 -5.58 7.49 4.07
N ILE A 12 -5.81 6.85 2.93
CA ILE A 12 -6.26 7.54 1.70
C ILE A 12 -7.75 7.85 1.82
N PHE A 13 -8.09 9.01 2.40
CA PHE A 13 -9.49 9.40 2.64
C PHE A 13 -10.30 9.70 1.36
N ALA A 14 -9.62 10.05 0.26
CA ALA A 14 -10.27 10.49 -0.99
C ALA A 14 -10.32 9.40 -2.09
N LEU A 15 -10.19 8.12 -1.71
CA LEU A 15 -10.23 7.00 -2.64
C LEU A 15 -11.69 6.74 -3.10
N SER A 16 -11.90 6.72 -4.40
CA SER A 16 -13.21 6.51 -5.04
C SER A 16 -13.16 5.40 -6.09
N LEU A 17 -14.31 4.85 -6.47
CA LEU A 17 -14.41 3.89 -7.56
C LEU A 17 -13.81 4.50 -8.84
N ASN A 18 -13.05 3.70 -9.59
CA ASN A 18 -12.32 4.07 -10.80
C ASN A 18 -11.13 5.02 -10.60
N ASP A 19 -10.75 5.35 -9.36
CA ASP A 19 -9.48 6.02 -9.12
C ASP A 19 -8.31 5.12 -9.57
N LYS A 20 -7.34 5.72 -10.24
CA LYS A 20 -6.06 5.08 -10.54
C LYS A 20 -5.14 5.21 -9.34
N ILE A 21 -4.52 4.10 -8.99
CA ILE A 21 -3.51 4.01 -7.95
C ILE A 21 -2.29 3.31 -8.53
N GLU A 22 -1.13 3.86 -8.19
CA GLU A 22 0.16 3.21 -8.42
C GLU A 22 0.72 2.81 -7.07
N PHE A 23 1.51 1.75 -7.01
CA PHE A 23 2.08 1.29 -5.75
C PHE A 23 3.42 0.60 -5.99
N PHE A 24 4.23 0.60 -4.95
CA PHE A 24 5.38 -0.27 -4.80
C PHE A 24 5.22 -1.05 -3.50
N GLY A 25 5.35 -2.37 -3.59
CA GLY A 25 5.17 -3.29 -2.47
C GLY A 25 5.35 -4.73 -2.92
N GLU A 26 5.08 -5.66 -2.02
CA GLU A 26 5.20 -7.09 -2.27
C GLU A 26 3.83 -7.69 -2.57
N TYR A 27 3.78 -8.67 -3.48
CA TYR A 27 2.57 -9.45 -3.77
C TYR A 27 2.70 -10.84 -3.14
N GLY A 28 1.87 -11.12 -2.14
CA GLY A 28 1.71 -12.44 -1.56
C GLY A 28 0.43 -13.11 -2.05
N TRP A 29 0.45 -14.42 -2.25
CA TRP A 29 -0.70 -15.18 -2.72
C TRP A 29 -0.88 -16.50 -1.97
N ASN A 30 -2.13 -16.91 -1.77
CA ASN A 30 -2.54 -18.26 -1.36
C ASN A 30 -3.87 -18.64 -2.02
N ASP A 31 -4.41 -19.82 -1.69
CA ASP A 31 -5.67 -20.33 -2.27
C ASP A 31 -6.91 -19.44 -2.03
N LYS A 32 -6.81 -18.46 -1.11
CA LYS A 32 -7.87 -17.47 -0.83
C LYS A 32 -7.71 -16.18 -1.66
N GLY A 33 -6.63 -16.05 -2.41
CA GLY A 33 -6.33 -14.93 -3.31
C GLY A 33 -5.02 -14.22 -3.01
N GLY A 34 -4.81 -13.11 -3.74
CA GLY A 34 -3.61 -12.29 -3.65
C GLY A 34 -3.79 -11.01 -2.82
N VAL A 35 -2.76 -10.68 -2.05
CA VAL A 35 -2.65 -9.46 -1.26
C VAL A 35 -1.36 -8.73 -1.61
N ILE A 36 -1.48 -7.44 -1.86
CA ILE A 36 -0.32 -6.54 -1.94
C ILE A 36 -0.12 -5.94 -0.55
N HIS A 37 1.09 -6.03 -0.01
CA HIS A 37 1.50 -5.48 1.29
C HIS A 37 2.87 -4.80 1.16
N TRP A 38 3.45 -4.32 2.27
CA TRP A 38 4.69 -3.53 2.26
C TRP A 38 4.63 -2.25 1.41
N THR A 39 3.46 -1.62 1.31
CA THR A 39 3.27 -0.35 0.60
C THR A 39 3.54 0.86 1.49
N ARG A 40 4.51 0.76 2.40
CA ARG A 40 4.80 1.77 3.43
C ARG A 40 6.26 1.79 3.87
N HIS A 41 6.65 2.84 4.58
CA HIS A 41 7.95 2.93 5.24
C HIS A 41 8.05 1.93 6.40
N ASP A 42 9.04 1.05 6.36
CA ASP A 42 9.36 0.14 7.46
C ASP A 42 10.34 0.82 8.44
N PRO A 43 9.90 1.22 9.65
CA PRO A 43 10.76 1.88 10.62
C PRO A 43 11.93 1.00 11.09
N GLU A 44 11.76 -0.32 11.01
CA GLU A 44 12.75 -1.29 11.50
C GLU A 44 13.74 -1.69 10.40
N ASN A 45 13.54 -1.23 9.15
CA ASN A 45 14.37 -1.57 7.98
C ASN A 45 14.57 -3.09 7.79
N ILE A 46 13.58 -3.89 8.15
CA ILE A 46 13.57 -5.35 7.97
C ILE A 46 13.24 -5.67 6.51
N HIS A 47 12.43 -4.83 5.87
CA HIS A 47 12.02 -4.95 4.48
C HIS A 47 12.21 -3.64 3.70
N VAL A 48 12.30 -3.71 2.38
CA VAL A 48 12.33 -2.52 1.53
C VAL A 48 11.04 -1.71 1.69
N ASN A 49 11.19 -0.39 1.81
CA ASN A 49 10.07 0.55 1.90
C ASN A 49 9.21 0.49 0.64
N GLY A 50 7.91 0.67 0.81
CA GLY A 50 6.99 0.89 -0.29
C GLY A 50 6.09 2.09 -0.11
N TRP A 51 5.19 2.24 -1.07
CA TRP A 51 4.35 3.42 -1.16
C TRP A 51 3.10 3.16 -2.00
N ILE A 52 2.09 4.01 -1.80
CA ILE A 52 0.95 4.16 -2.69
C ILE A 52 0.95 5.58 -3.24
N PHE A 53 0.76 5.72 -4.54
CA PHE A 53 0.61 7.00 -5.21
C PHE A 53 -0.83 7.16 -5.69
N HIS A 54 -1.46 8.24 -5.28
CA HIS A 54 -2.85 8.56 -5.62
C HIS A 54 -3.01 10.07 -5.74
N LYS A 55 -3.58 10.55 -6.85
CA LYS A 55 -3.88 11.98 -7.07
C LYS A 55 -2.69 12.90 -6.75
N ASN A 56 -1.50 12.56 -7.24
CA ASN A 56 -0.26 13.30 -7.01
C ASN A 56 0.23 13.34 -5.55
N VAL A 57 -0.25 12.44 -4.70
CA VAL A 57 0.18 12.29 -3.31
C VAL A 57 0.78 10.90 -3.11
N ILE A 58 1.94 10.86 -2.46
CA ILE A 58 2.60 9.62 -2.02
C ILE A 58 2.23 9.34 -0.56
N TYR A 59 1.75 8.13 -0.30
CA TYR A 59 1.43 7.58 1.01
C TYR A 59 2.45 6.51 1.35
N GLN A 60 3.14 6.66 2.48
CA GLN A 60 4.14 5.73 3.00
C GLN A 60 4.04 5.64 4.51
#